data_AF-A0A947A9Y1-F1
#
_entry.id   AF-A0A947A9Y1-F1
#
_cell.length_a   1.000
_cell.length_b   1.000
_cell.length_c   1.000
_cell.angle_alpha   90.00
_cell.angle_beta   90.00
_cell.angle_gamma   90.00
#
_symmetry.space_group_name_H-M   'P 1'
#
loop_
_entity.id
_entity.type
_entity.pdbx_description
1 polymer ?
#
loop_
_entity_poly.entity_id
_entity_poly.type
_entity_poly.pdbx_seq_one_letter_code
_entity_poly.pdbx_strand_id
1 'polypeptide(L)'
;MQEIITEKTVIDWLLQGDVAIQYQTWRDLLDEERKDLQDRIATEGWGQAFLSRRKSEGHWGRKFYQPKWTSSHYTLLDLKQLNISPNIPQITASINAIIANRKSPDGGINPAETIPTGEVCVSGMLLNYASYFGAEQAALTSIIDFLLDQKMPDGGYNCQSNRSGAVHSSMHTTLSVMEGIAEYLKNGYTYKKESLAKSLQEARE
;
A
#
# COMPACT_ATOMS: atom_id res chain seq x y z
N MET A 1 28.33 32.00 9.04
CA MET A 1 28.84 30.65 9.33
C MET A 1 27.81 29.67 8.82
N GLN A 2 28.16 28.85 7.83
CA GLN A 2 27.30 27.77 7.35
C GLN A 2 27.61 26.58 8.25
N GLU A 3 26.67 26.18 9.11
CA GLU A 3 26.83 24.97 9.91
C GLU A 3 26.99 23.78 8.97
N ILE A 4 28.14 23.11 9.05
CA ILE A 4 28.38 21.88 8.31
C ILE A 4 27.55 20.79 8.97
N ILE A 5 26.46 20.41 8.31
CA ILE A 5 25.63 19.29 8.72
C ILE A 5 26.47 18.01 8.61
N THR A 6 26.75 17.38 9.74
CA THR A 6 27.38 16.06 9.83
C THR A 6 26.32 14.96 9.82
N GLU A 7 26.70 13.74 9.45
CA GLU A 7 25.80 12.57 9.49
C GLU A 7 25.17 12.38 10.88
N LYS A 8 25.97 12.51 11.94
CA LYS A 8 25.49 12.44 13.32
C LYS A 8 24.42 13.49 13.63
N THR A 9 24.61 14.73 13.19
CA THR A 9 23.61 15.81 13.39
C THR A 9 22.31 15.57 12.62
N VAL A 10 22.35 14.89 11.46
CA VAL A 10 21.13 14.52 10.73
C VAL A 10 20.36 13.41 11.44
N ILE A 11 21.07 12.36 11.89
CA ILE A 11 20.46 11.27 12.65
C ILE A 11 19.81 11.79 13.93
N ASP A 12 20.52 12.62 14.69
CA ASP A 12 19.99 13.21 15.92
C ASP A 12 18.74 14.07 15.66
N TRP A 13 18.67 14.76 14.52
CA TRP A 13 17.50 15.53 14.10
C TRP A 13 16.32 14.62 13.71
N LEU A 14 16.56 13.56 12.93
CA LEU A 14 15.52 12.59 12.56
C LEU A 14 14.94 11.89 13.79
N LEU A 15 15.78 11.57 14.77
CA LEU A 15 15.36 10.93 16.02
C LEU A 15 14.55 11.85 16.94
N GLN A 16 14.49 13.16 16.67
CA GLN A 16 13.59 14.10 17.36
C GLN A 16 12.20 14.20 16.70
N GLY A 17 12.02 13.57 15.52
CA GLY A 17 10.77 13.61 14.76
C GLY A 17 9.67 12.72 15.32
N ASP A 18 8.63 12.52 14.50
CA ASP A 18 7.53 11.58 14.80
C ASP A 18 8.07 10.16 15.09
N VAL A 19 7.37 9.40 15.93
CA VAL A 19 7.77 8.02 16.28
C VAL A 19 7.94 7.11 15.06
N ALA A 20 7.18 7.34 13.98
CA ALA A 20 7.35 6.63 12.72
C ALA A 20 8.68 6.97 12.01
N ILE A 21 9.14 8.21 12.13
CA ILE A 21 10.45 8.64 11.62
C ILE A 21 11.56 8.06 12.49
N GLN A 22 11.40 8.06 13.82
CA GLN A 22 12.34 7.44 14.74
C GLN A 22 12.53 5.95 14.42
N TYR A 23 11.43 5.21 14.27
CA TYR A 23 11.47 3.78 13.92
C TYR A 23 12.20 3.54 12.60
N GLN A 24 11.84 4.27 11.54
CA GLN A 24 12.48 4.10 10.22
C GLN A 24 13.95 4.55 10.23
N THR A 25 14.31 5.56 11.02
CA THR A 25 15.72 5.97 11.19
C THR A 25 16.54 4.85 11.81
N TRP A 26 16.03 4.22 12.88
CA TRP A 26 16.70 3.07 13.50
C TRP A 26 16.81 1.89 12.54
N ARG A 27 15.74 1.55 11.82
CA ARG A 27 15.72 0.41 10.91
C ARG A 27 16.59 0.63 9.67
N ASP A 28 16.42 1.76 8.98
CA ASP A 28 16.98 1.97 7.63
C ASP A 28 18.35 2.62 7.64
N LEU A 29 18.69 3.40 8.67
CA LEU A 29 19.97 4.13 8.75
C LEU A 29 20.91 3.60 9.85
N LEU A 30 20.37 3.04 10.93
CA LEU A 30 21.16 2.48 12.04
C LEU A 30 21.15 0.95 12.08
N ASP A 31 20.47 0.30 11.13
CA ASP A 31 20.39 -1.16 10.96
C ASP A 31 19.92 -1.90 12.24
N GLU A 32 19.02 -1.30 13.02
CA GLU A 32 18.47 -1.87 14.25
C GLU A 32 16.93 -1.90 14.23
N GLU A 33 16.36 -3.09 14.35
CA GLU A 33 14.90 -3.27 14.41
C GLU A 33 14.36 -2.93 15.80
N ARG A 34 13.75 -1.75 15.93
CA ARG A 34 13.16 -1.23 17.17
C ARG A 34 11.65 -1.43 17.23
N LYS A 35 11.20 -2.66 17.52
CA LYS A 35 9.76 -2.98 17.63
C LYS A 35 9.03 -2.16 18.69
N ASP A 36 9.72 -1.76 19.77
CA ASP A 36 9.17 -0.85 20.76
C ASP A 36 8.75 0.50 20.17
N LEU A 37 9.50 1.03 19.19
CA LEU A 37 9.10 2.24 18.46
C LEU A 37 7.96 1.94 17.48
N GLN A 38 8.02 0.79 16.78
CA GLN A 38 6.97 0.41 15.82
C GLN A 38 5.59 0.28 16.49
N ASP A 39 5.54 -0.35 17.66
CA ASP A 39 4.30 -0.58 18.40
C ASP A 39 3.69 0.75 18.91
N ARG A 40 4.53 1.73 19.24
CA ARG A 40 4.10 3.07 19.68
C ARG A 40 3.45 3.90 18.56
N ILE A 41 3.69 3.60 17.29
CA ILE A 41 3.10 4.34 16.15
C ILE A 41 1.56 4.33 16.21
N ALA A 42 0.95 3.26 16.75
CA ALA A 42 -0.50 3.18 16.89
C ALA A 42 -1.07 4.13 17.96
N THR A 43 -0.26 4.51 18.95
CA THR A 43 -0.68 5.27 20.12
C THR A 43 -0.05 6.65 20.23
N GLU A 44 0.89 6.99 19.34
CA GLU A 44 1.58 8.28 19.33
C GLU A 44 1.65 8.86 17.90
N GLY A 45 1.83 10.17 17.81
CA GLY A 45 2.19 10.84 16.56
C GLY A 45 1.15 10.71 15.44
N TRP A 46 1.64 10.63 14.21
CA TRP A 46 0.81 10.58 13.00
C TRP A 46 -0.05 9.31 12.90
N GLY A 47 0.47 8.15 13.33
CA GLY A 47 -0.28 6.90 13.29
C GLY A 47 -1.53 6.95 14.18
N GLN A 48 -1.39 7.45 15.41
CA GLN A 48 -2.52 7.73 16.30
C GLN A 48 -3.48 8.75 15.70
N ALA A 49 -2.95 9.83 15.10
CA ALA A 49 -3.77 10.87 14.48
C ALA A 49 -4.59 10.33 13.28
N PHE A 50 -4.10 9.33 12.55
CA PHE A 50 -4.90 8.63 11.55
C PHE A 50 -5.94 7.71 12.21
N LEU A 51 -5.54 6.85 13.14
CA LEU A 51 -6.44 5.88 13.78
C LEU A 51 -7.59 6.54 14.53
N SER A 52 -7.35 7.67 15.20
CA SER A 52 -8.37 8.46 15.91
C SER A 52 -9.43 9.07 14.98
N ARG A 53 -9.15 9.21 13.68
CA ARG A 53 -10.11 9.69 12.67
C ARG A 53 -10.90 8.56 12.00
N ARG A 54 -10.63 7.30 12.36
CA ARG A 54 -11.41 6.16 11.88
C ARG A 54 -12.81 6.27 12.46
N LYS A 55 -13.82 6.27 11.58
CA LYS A 55 -15.22 6.33 11.99
C LYS A 55 -15.70 4.99 12.55
N SER A 56 -16.83 4.99 13.26
CA SER A 56 -17.48 3.79 13.80
C SER A 56 -17.78 2.73 12.74
N GLU A 57 -18.07 3.17 11.52
CA GLU A 57 -18.34 2.34 10.34
C GLU A 57 -17.06 1.72 9.74
N GLY A 58 -15.90 2.03 10.31
CA GLY A 58 -14.62 1.42 9.95
C GLY A 58 -13.95 2.01 8.71
N HIS A 59 -14.24 3.26 8.37
CA HIS A 59 -13.65 3.94 7.24
C HIS A 59 -13.12 5.34 7.61
N TRP A 60 -12.33 5.93 6.70
CA TRP A 60 -11.90 7.33 6.76
C TRP A 60 -12.60 8.14 5.67
N GLY A 61 -12.63 9.46 5.84
CA GLY A 61 -13.26 10.36 4.89
C GLY A 61 -14.75 10.08 4.71
N ARG A 62 -15.24 10.17 3.47
CA ARG A 62 -16.64 9.90 3.12
C ARG A 62 -16.86 8.44 2.73
N LYS A 63 -15.96 7.87 1.93
CA LYS A 63 -16.01 6.50 1.40
C LYS A 63 -14.59 5.98 1.15
N PHE A 64 -14.49 4.75 0.62
CA PHE A 64 -13.23 4.09 0.26
C PHE A 64 -12.21 4.99 -0.43
N TYR A 65 -12.61 5.73 -1.48
CA TYR A 65 -11.71 6.56 -2.29
C TYR A 65 -12.12 8.05 -2.32
N GLN A 66 -12.97 8.50 -1.39
CA GLN A 66 -13.53 9.86 -1.40
C GLN A 66 -13.57 10.52 -0.01
N PRO A 67 -13.21 11.81 0.10
CA PRO A 67 -12.45 12.60 -0.88
C PRO A 67 -11.03 12.02 -1.02
N LYS A 68 -10.36 12.25 -2.15
CA LYS A 68 -9.13 11.51 -2.54
C LYS A 68 -8.15 11.32 -1.38
N TRP A 69 -7.53 12.40 -0.89
CA TRP A 69 -6.39 12.32 0.02
C TRP A 69 -6.72 11.96 1.49
N THR A 70 -7.98 12.07 1.91
CA THR A 70 -8.38 11.72 3.29
C THR A 70 -9.34 10.52 3.34
N SER A 71 -9.36 9.73 2.27
CA SER A 71 -10.18 8.52 2.15
C SER A 71 -9.51 7.31 2.78
N SER A 72 -10.27 6.24 3.01
CA SER A 72 -9.71 4.99 3.55
C SER A 72 -8.53 4.47 2.73
N HIS A 73 -8.58 4.57 1.41
CA HIS A 73 -7.50 4.08 0.55
C HIS A 73 -6.16 4.75 0.87
N TYR A 74 -6.12 6.09 0.84
CA TYR A 74 -4.88 6.82 1.08
C TYR A 74 -4.47 6.78 2.55
N THR A 75 -5.42 6.77 3.50
CA THR A 75 -5.07 6.60 4.92
C THR A 75 -4.45 5.23 5.21
N LEU A 76 -4.94 4.15 4.60
CA LEU A 76 -4.34 2.81 4.76
C LEU A 76 -2.95 2.72 4.11
N LEU A 77 -2.77 3.38 2.96
CA LEU A 77 -1.45 3.51 2.32
C LEU A 77 -0.47 4.28 3.21
N ASP A 78 -0.89 5.41 3.77
CA ASP A 78 -0.07 6.22 4.68
C ASP A 78 0.27 5.46 5.96
N LEU A 79 -0.70 4.75 6.56
CA LEU A 79 -0.46 3.91 7.75
C LEU A 79 0.63 2.86 7.48
N LYS A 80 0.60 2.21 6.32
CA LYS A 80 1.69 1.32 5.88
C LYS A 80 3.00 2.07 5.69
N GLN A 81 2.98 3.26 5.06
CA GLN A 81 4.20 4.05 4.82
C GLN A 81 4.86 4.52 6.12
N LEU A 82 4.06 4.78 7.16
CA LEU A 82 4.54 5.04 8.52
C LEU A 82 5.16 3.78 9.17
N ASN A 83 5.02 2.60 8.55
CA ASN A 83 5.43 1.30 9.07
C ASN A 83 4.80 0.97 10.42
N ILE A 84 3.55 1.38 10.64
CA ILE A 84 2.78 0.97 11.82
C ILE A 84 2.72 -0.56 11.93
N SER A 85 2.67 -1.11 13.14
CA SER A 85 2.53 -2.56 13.34
C SER A 85 1.41 -3.15 12.47
N PRO A 86 1.64 -4.27 11.75
CA PRO A 86 0.62 -4.87 10.89
C PRO A 86 -0.53 -5.50 11.67
N ASN A 87 -0.32 -5.75 12.98
CA ASN A 87 -1.24 -6.49 13.85
C ASN A 87 -2.25 -5.57 14.55
N ILE A 88 -2.96 -4.73 13.79
CA ILE A 88 -3.96 -3.80 14.32
C ILE A 88 -5.36 -4.22 13.86
N PRO A 89 -6.19 -4.81 14.73
CA PRO A 89 -7.50 -5.36 14.35
C PRO A 89 -8.42 -4.36 13.64
N GLN A 90 -8.37 -3.08 14.02
CA GLN A 90 -9.16 -2.02 13.40
C GLN A 90 -8.78 -1.82 11.92
N ILE A 91 -7.49 -1.95 11.59
CA ILE A 91 -6.99 -1.81 10.21
C ILE A 91 -7.45 -3.01 9.39
N THR A 92 -7.21 -4.24 9.88
CA THR A 92 -7.62 -5.47 9.20
C THR A 92 -9.13 -5.51 8.94
N ALA A 93 -9.96 -5.09 9.92
CA ALA A 93 -11.40 -4.99 9.74
C ALA A 93 -11.80 -4.02 8.60
N SER A 94 -11.08 -2.90 8.48
CA SER A 94 -11.32 -1.91 7.43
C SER A 94 -10.94 -2.44 6.04
N ILE A 95 -9.82 -3.16 5.96
CA ILE A 95 -9.35 -3.80 4.72
C ILE A 95 -10.32 -4.88 4.26
N ASN A 96 -10.77 -5.75 5.17
CA ASN A 96 -11.76 -6.79 4.87
C ASN A 96 -13.07 -6.20 4.35
N ALA A 97 -13.55 -5.11 4.97
CA ALA A 97 -14.72 -4.40 4.49
C ALA A 97 -14.52 -3.81 3.08
N ILE A 98 -13.35 -3.25 2.78
CA ILE A 98 -13.05 -2.73 1.43
C ILE A 98 -13.03 -3.87 0.41
N ILE A 99 -12.31 -4.95 0.68
CA ILE A 99 -12.21 -6.12 -0.21
C ILE A 99 -13.58 -6.72 -0.49
N ALA A 100 -14.45 -6.81 0.51
CA ALA A 100 -15.80 -7.37 0.35
C ALA A 100 -16.72 -6.49 -0.51
N ASN A 101 -16.54 -5.16 -0.48
CA ASN A 101 -17.50 -4.22 -1.07
C ASN A 101 -17.01 -3.46 -2.31
N ARG A 102 -15.72 -3.57 -2.67
CA ARG A 102 -15.10 -2.75 -3.73
C ARG A 102 -14.49 -3.56 -4.87
N LYS A 103 -14.72 -4.88 -4.91
CA LYS A 103 -14.36 -5.72 -6.05
C LYS A 103 -15.31 -5.47 -7.22
N SER A 104 -14.76 -5.32 -8.40
CA SER A 104 -15.48 -5.31 -9.67
C SER A 104 -15.65 -6.74 -10.21
N PRO A 105 -16.57 -6.97 -11.18
CA PRO A 105 -16.76 -8.27 -11.82
C PRO A 105 -15.50 -8.83 -12.50
N ASP A 106 -14.57 -7.97 -12.91
CA ASP A 106 -13.26 -8.33 -13.49
C ASP A 106 -12.21 -8.73 -12.43
N GLY A 107 -12.58 -8.75 -11.14
CA GLY A 107 -11.72 -9.14 -10.03
C GLY A 107 -10.85 -8.02 -9.44
N GLY A 108 -10.76 -6.87 -10.13
CA GLY A 108 -10.00 -5.69 -9.69
C GLY A 108 -10.75 -4.84 -8.66
N ILE A 109 -10.06 -3.83 -8.13
CA ILE A 109 -10.62 -2.90 -7.14
C ILE A 109 -11.14 -1.63 -7.81
N ASN A 110 -12.35 -1.26 -7.43
CA ASN A 110 -13.07 -0.15 -8.00
C ASN A 110 -13.11 1.07 -7.07
N PRO A 111 -12.46 2.19 -7.42
CA PRO A 111 -12.57 3.43 -6.67
C PRO A 111 -13.88 4.18 -6.92
N ALA A 112 -14.58 3.89 -8.03
CA ALA A 112 -15.82 4.55 -8.44
C ALA A 112 -17.03 3.62 -8.23
N GLU A 113 -18.18 4.16 -7.83
CA GLU A 113 -19.42 3.35 -7.75
C GLU A 113 -20.18 3.32 -9.09
N THR A 114 -19.74 4.09 -10.08
CA THR A 114 -20.48 4.36 -11.31
C THR A 114 -19.97 3.62 -12.54
N ILE A 115 -18.74 3.08 -12.50
CA ILE A 115 -18.12 2.38 -13.63
C ILE A 115 -17.75 0.98 -13.13
N PRO A 116 -18.25 -0.12 -13.70
CA PRO A 116 -18.10 -1.47 -13.13
C PRO A 116 -16.76 -2.14 -13.50
N THR A 117 -15.65 -1.40 -13.54
CA THR A 117 -14.32 -1.91 -13.92
C THR A 117 -13.33 -1.64 -12.80
N GLY A 118 -12.43 -2.58 -12.52
CA GLY A 118 -11.32 -2.35 -11.61
C GLY A 118 -10.32 -1.33 -12.18
N GLU A 119 -9.62 -0.59 -11.32
CA GLU A 119 -8.50 0.24 -11.74
C GLU A 119 -7.17 -0.43 -11.39
N VAL A 120 -6.27 -0.54 -12.36
CA VAL A 120 -4.98 -1.25 -12.24
C VAL A 120 -4.12 -0.69 -11.10
N CYS A 121 -4.00 0.63 -11.03
CA CYS A 121 -3.21 1.36 -10.01
C CYS A 121 -3.80 1.16 -8.61
N VAL A 122 -5.12 1.30 -8.47
CA VAL A 122 -5.80 1.15 -7.17
C VAL A 122 -5.73 -0.30 -6.70
N SER A 123 -5.82 -1.26 -7.61
CA SER A 123 -5.67 -2.69 -7.33
C SER A 123 -4.26 -3.03 -6.85
N GLY A 124 -3.23 -2.47 -7.50
CA GLY A 124 -1.82 -2.61 -7.07
C GLY A 124 -1.56 -2.01 -5.69
N MET A 125 -2.01 -0.77 -5.45
CA MET A 125 -1.90 -0.12 -4.13
C MET A 125 -2.68 -0.87 -3.05
N LEU A 126 -3.87 -1.41 -3.36
CA LEU A 126 -4.63 -2.22 -2.40
C LEU A 126 -3.91 -3.52 -2.08
N LEU A 127 -3.38 -4.22 -3.09
CA LEU A 127 -2.57 -5.42 -2.87
C LEU A 127 -1.40 -5.12 -1.92
N ASN A 128 -0.74 -3.97 -2.10
CA ASN A 128 0.36 -3.52 -1.26
C ASN A 128 -0.04 -3.44 0.22
N TYR A 129 -0.99 -2.57 0.59
CA TYR A 129 -1.34 -2.46 2.01
C TYR A 129 -2.09 -3.67 2.55
N ALA A 130 -2.90 -4.36 1.75
CA ALA A 130 -3.64 -5.54 2.22
C ALA A 130 -2.68 -6.68 2.57
N SER A 131 -1.62 -6.89 1.78
CA SER A 131 -0.59 -7.88 2.10
C SER A 131 0.23 -7.51 3.33
N TYR A 132 0.59 -6.23 3.49
CA TYR A 132 1.30 -5.75 4.68
C TYR A 132 0.49 -6.01 5.98
N PHE A 133 -0.81 -5.74 5.95
CA PHE A 133 -1.71 -5.94 7.09
C PHE A 133 -2.28 -7.36 7.21
N GLY A 134 -1.73 -8.33 6.48
CA GLY A 134 -2.04 -9.75 6.65
C GLY A 134 -3.45 -10.16 6.20
N ALA A 135 -4.01 -9.52 5.16
CA ALA A 135 -5.28 -9.96 4.57
C ALA A 135 -5.20 -11.42 4.09
N GLU A 136 -6.28 -12.18 4.21
CA GLU A 136 -6.26 -13.60 3.81
C GLU A 136 -5.96 -13.78 2.33
N GLN A 137 -5.10 -14.76 1.98
CA GLN A 137 -4.69 -15.01 0.59
C GLN A 137 -5.88 -15.23 -0.33
N ALA A 138 -6.88 -15.99 0.11
CA ALA A 138 -8.09 -16.28 -0.67
C ALA A 138 -8.85 -15.00 -1.05
N ALA A 139 -8.77 -13.96 -0.23
CA ALA A 139 -9.42 -12.69 -0.49
C ALA A 139 -8.70 -11.85 -1.56
N LEU A 140 -7.42 -12.17 -1.86
CA LEU A 140 -6.57 -11.44 -2.80
C LEU A 140 -6.46 -12.08 -4.19
N THR A 141 -6.88 -13.33 -4.37
CA THR A 141 -6.69 -14.09 -5.62
C THR A 141 -7.27 -13.40 -6.85
N SER A 142 -8.49 -12.86 -6.75
CA SER A 142 -9.13 -12.15 -7.87
C SER A 142 -8.36 -10.90 -8.30
N ILE A 143 -7.72 -10.21 -7.35
CA ILE A 143 -6.91 -9.02 -7.62
C ILE A 143 -5.61 -9.41 -8.33
N ILE A 144 -5.01 -10.53 -7.92
CA ILE A 144 -3.81 -11.08 -8.55
C ILE A 144 -4.09 -11.51 -9.99
N ASP A 145 -5.21 -12.19 -10.20
CA ASP A 145 -5.65 -12.61 -11.53
C ASP A 145 -5.88 -11.39 -12.42
N PHE A 146 -6.64 -10.42 -11.94
CA PHE A 146 -6.86 -9.14 -12.62
C PHE A 146 -5.53 -8.46 -12.97
N LEU A 147 -4.60 -8.31 -12.02
CA LEU A 147 -3.33 -7.62 -12.28
C LEU A 147 -2.49 -8.35 -13.32
N LEU A 148 -2.41 -9.69 -13.30
CA LEU A 148 -1.68 -10.44 -14.31
C LEU A 148 -2.29 -10.31 -15.71
N ASP A 149 -3.61 -10.25 -15.80
CA ASP A 149 -4.33 -10.05 -17.06
C ASP A 149 -4.15 -8.63 -17.63
N GLN A 150 -3.79 -7.66 -16.79
CA GLN A 150 -3.57 -6.26 -17.18
C GLN A 150 -2.13 -5.94 -17.57
N LYS A 151 -1.25 -6.95 -17.62
CA LYS A 151 0.14 -6.75 -18.02
C LYS A 151 0.23 -6.36 -19.50
N MET A 152 1.01 -5.31 -19.78
CA MET A 152 1.23 -4.82 -21.14
C MET A 152 2.41 -5.53 -21.84
N PRO A 153 2.49 -5.46 -23.19
CA PRO A 153 3.57 -6.13 -23.95
C PRO A 153 4.98 -5.65 -23.61
N ASP A 154 5.11 -4.43 -23.09
CA ASP A 154 6.38 -3.85 -22.62
C ASP A 154 6.70 -4.22 -21.16
N GLY A 155 5.98 -5.18 -20.57
CA GLY A 155 6.24 -5.68 -19.21
C GLY A 155 5.57 -4.87 -18.10
N GLY A 156 5.17 -3.63 -18.36
CA GLY A 156 4.59 -2.72 -17.36
C GLY A 156 3.05 -2.74 -17.31
N TYR A 157 2.50 -1.69 -16.70
CA TYR A 157 1.07 -1.54 -16.44
C TYR A 157 0.57 -0.12 -16.72
N ASN A 158 -0.72 0.03 -17.05
CA ASN A 158 -1.33 1.34 -17.29
C ASN A 158 -2.82 1.34 -16.88
N CYS A 159 -3.27 2.32 -16.09
CA CYS A 159 -4.69 2.41 -15.70
C CYS A 159 -5.64 2.76 -16.85
N GLN A 160 -5.12 3.22 -17.99
CA GLN A 160 -5.91 3.47 -19.19
C GLN A 160 -6.15 2.20 -20.02
N SER A 161 -5.35 1.13 -19.84
CA SER A 161 -5.42 -0.07 -20.68
C SER A 161 -6.82 -0.68 -20.74
N ASN A 162 -7.46 -0.83 -19.58
CA ASN A 162 -8.80 -1.40 -19.43
C ASN A 162 -9.93 -0.36 -19.40
N ARG A 163 -9.63 0.92 -19.65
CA ARG A 163 -10.62 2.01 -19.68
C ARG A 163 -10.83 2.57 -21.07
N SER A 164 -9.74 2.97 -21.71
CA SER A 164 -9.74 3.64 -23.02
C SER A 164 -8.71 3.06 -24.00
N GLY A 165 -7.95 2.06 -23.56
CA GLY A 165 -6.78 1.55 -24.27
C GLY A 165 -5.51 2.34 -23.94
N ALA A 166 -4.37 1.67 -24.05
CA ALA A 166 -3.04 2.23 -23.92
C ALA A 166 -2.06 1.48 -24.82
N VAL A 167 -1.11 2.19 -25.41
CA VAL A 167 -0.04 1.57 -26.23
C VAL A 167 1.18 1.21 -25.37
N HIS A 168 1.49 2.05 -24.37
CA HIS A 168 2.63 1.88 -23.49
C HIS A 168 2.19 1.85 -22.02
N SER A 169 2.98 1.15 -21.21
CA SER A 169 2.90 1.23 -19.77
C SER A 169 3.15 2.65 -19.27
N SER A 170 2.69 2.92 -18.05
CA SER A 170 2.96 4.18 -17.36
C SER A 170 3.80 3.90 -16.12
N MET A 171 4.78 4.76 -15.85
CA MET A 171 5.67 4.59 -14.69
C MET A 171 4.87 4.48 -13.38
N HIS A 172 3.89 5.37 -13.15
CA HIS A 172 3.13 5.37 -11.91
C HIS A 172 2.34 4.08 -11.69
N THR A 173 1.57 3.63 -12.70
CA THR A 173 0.80 2.38 -12.54
C THR A 173 1.73 1.18 -12.39
N THR A 174 2.83 1.15 -13.14
CA THR A 174 3.82 0.08 -13.06
C THR A 174 4.41 -0.01 -11.66
N LEU A 175 4.84 1.11 -11.06
CA LEU A 175 5.31 1.14 -9.68
C LEU A 175 4.25 0.68 -8.68
N SER A 176 3.02 1.19 -8.77
CA SER A 176 1.93 0.79 -7.85
C SER A 176 1.68 -0.73 -7.87
N VAL A 177 1.75 -1.36 -9.04
CA VAL A 177 1.57 -2.81 -9.18
C VAL A 177 2.80 -3.56 -8.67
N MET A 178 4.01 -3.13 -9.05
CA MET A 178 5.25 -3.74 -8.60
C MET A 178 5.40 -3.72 -7.08
N GLU A 179 5.09 -2.60 -6.43
CA GLU A 179 5.10 -2.48 -4.98
C GLU A 179 4.08 -3.43 -4.35
N GLY A 180 2.87 -3.52 -4.92
CA GLY A 180 1.86 -4.49 -4.48
C GLY A 180 2.34 -5.93 -4.55
N ILE A 181 2.91 -6.33 -5.70
CA ILE A 181 3.45 -7.67 -5.92
C ILE A 181 4.63 -7.95 -4.98
N ALA A 182 5.55 -6.99 -4.82
CA ALA A 182 6.70 -7.14 -3.95
C ALA A 182 6.29 -7.35 -2.49
N GLU A 183 5.32 -6.59 -1.99
CA GLU A 183 4.80 -6.74 -0.63
C GLU A 183 4.07 -8.09 -0.46
N TYR A 184 3.27 -8.51 -1.43
CA TYR A 184 2.62 -9.82 -1.44
C TYR A 184 3.64 -10.97 -1.38
N LEU A 185 4.71 -10.91 -2.17
CA LEU A 185 5.76 -11.93 -2.14
C LEU A 185 6.56 -11.90 -0.83
N LYS A 186 6.86 -10.70 -0.31
CA LYS A 186 7.61 -10.50 0.94
C LYS A 186 6.89 -11.11 2.14
N ASN A 187 5.56 -11.05 2.18
CA ASN A 187 4.74 -11.59 3.27
C ASN A 187 4.45 -13.10 3.12
N GLY A 188 5.12 -13.79 2.19
CA GLY A 188 5.10 -15.26 2.11
C GLY A 188 3.88 -15.86 1.42
N TYR A 189 3.07 -15.03 0.75
CA TYR A 189 1.94 -15.52 -0.02
C TYR A 189 2.37 -16.35 -1.24
N THR A 190 1.55 -17.34 -1.61
CA THR A 190 1.94 -18.43 -2.53
C THR A 190 1.12 -18.50 -3.82
N TYR A 191 -0.12 -18.00 -3.84
CA TYR A 191 -0.95 -18.06 -5.04
C TYR A 191 -0.30 -17.28 -6.19
N LYS A 192 -0.09 -17.95 -7.34
CA LYS A 192 0.59 -17.44 -8.55
C LYS A 192 1.96 -16.79 -8.31
N LYS A 193 2.68 -17.22 -7.26
CA LYS A 193 3.99 -16.69 -6.85
C LYS A 193 4.99 -16.58 -8.01
N GLU A 194 5.12 -17.62 -8.83
CA GLU A 194 6.08 -17.67 -9.94
C GLU A 194 5.74 -16.66 -11.05
N SER A 195 4.46 -16.61 -11.47
CA SER A 195 3.97 -15.64 -12.45
C SER A 195 4.18 -14.21 -11.97
N LEU A 196 3.92 -13.94 -10.69
CA LEU A 196 4.12 -12.64 -10.06
C LEU A 196 5.59 -12.25 -9.99
N ALA A 197 6.48 -13.17 -9.60
CA ALA A 197 7.92 -12.94 -9.56
C ALA A 197 8.49 -12.63 -10.95
N LYS A 198 8.07 -13.40 -11.97
CA LYS A 198 8.41 -13.12 -13.37
C LYS A 198 7.90 -11.75 -13.79
N SER A 199 6.67 -11.40 -13.39
CA SER A 199 6.11 -10.10 -13.74
C SER A 199 6.90 -8.93 -13.14
N LEU A 200 7.32 -9.07 -11.89
CA LEU A 200 8.14 -8.08 -11.20
C LEU A 200 9.52 -7.89 -11.85
N GLN A 201 10.10 -8.96 -12.40
CA GLN A 201 11.37 -8.89 -13.14
C GLN A 201 11.22 -8.13 -14.45
N GLU A 202 10.23 -8.51 -15.27
CA GLU A 202 10.00 -7.91 -16.59
C GLU A 202 9.59 -6.42 -16.49
N ALA A 203 8.95 -6.00 -15.41
CA ALA A 203 8.58 -4.60 -15.20
C ALA A 203 9.76 -3.68 -14.76
N ARG A 204 10.96 -4.24 -14.49
CA ARG A 204 12.18 -3.49 -14.12
C ARG A 204 13.09 -3.19 -15.30
N GLU A 205 12.90 -3.89 -16.42
CA GLU A 205 13.71 -3.78 -17.64
C GLU A 205 13.19 -2.66 -18.55
#